data_AF-A0A848EMK2-F1
#
_entry.id   AF-A0A848EMK2-F1
#
_cell.length_a   1.000
_cell.length_b   1.000
_cell.length_c   1.000
_cell.angle_alpha   90.00
_cell.angle_beta   90.00
_cell.angle_gamma   90.00
#
_symmetry.space_group_name_H-M   'P 1'
#
loop_
_entity.id
_entity.type
_entity.pdbx_description
1 polymer ?
#
loop_
_entity_poly.entity_id
_entity_poly.type
_entity_poly.pdbx_seq_one_letter_code
_entity_poly.pdbx_strand_id
1 'polypeptide(L)'
;MPSPDKIKQQINEHSVSLENFRPGASSYDNHSLKNKLGGEKVIGAGDATHSSREFNRLRHQIFQLLVEELDYRIFAWEASFGETLEINNYVWMVRERLKKH
;
A
#
# COMPACT_ATOMS: atom_id res chain seq x y z
N MET A 1 -2.09 -34.45 8.04
CA MET A 1 -2.31 -33.08 7.53
C MET A 1 -3.59 -32.53 8.16
N PRO A 2 -3.68 -31.25 8.51
CA PRO A 2 -4.92 -30.65 9.01
C PRO A 2 -6.04 -30.76 7.97
N SER A 3 -7.30 -30.84 8.42
CA SER A 3 -8.45 -30.87 7.53
C SER A 3 -8.64 -29.53 6.80
N PRO A 4 -9.28 -29.50 5.62
CA PRO A 4 -9.59 -28.25 4.92
C PRO A 4 -10.33 -27.22 5.79
N ASP A 5 -11.23 -27.67 6.67
CA ASP A 5 -11.97 -26.76 7.56
C ASP A 5 -11.08 -26.17 8.64
N LYS A 6 -10.16 -26.97 9.18
CA LYS A 6 -9.16 -26.47 10.14
C LYS A 6 -8.23 -25.46 9.47
N ILE A 7 -7.85 -25.67 8.21
CA ILE A 7 -7.04 -24.70 7.44
C ILE A 7 -7.82 -23.40 7.20
N LYS A 8 -9.09 -23.49 6.77
CA LYS A 8 -9.95 -22.31 6.56
C LYS A 8 -10.11 -21.49 7.84
N GLN A 9 -10.35 -22.17 8.97
CA GLN A 9 -10.45 -21.51 10.27
C GLN A 9 -9.15 -20.76 10.60
N GLN A 10 -8.00 -21.41 10.46
CA GLN A 10 -6.71 -20.78 10.75
C GLN A 10 -6.43 -19.56 9.85
N ILE A 11 -6.79 -19.62 8.57
CA ILE A 11 -6.65 -18.48 7.65
C ILE A 11 -7.53 -17.32 8.13
N ASN A 12 -8.79 -17.59 8.50
CA ASN A 12 -9.71 -16.55 8.96
C ASN A 12 -9.28 -15.93 10.29
N GLU A 13 -8.67 -16.70 11.18
CA GLU A 13 -8.15 -16.20 12.47
C GLU A 13 -6.95 -15.26 12.31
N HIS A 14 -6.20 -15.37 11.20
CA HIS A 14 -4.99 -14.58 10.95
C HIS A 14 -5.16 -13.55 9.82
N SER A 15 -6.32 -13.52 9.17
CA SER A 15 -6.62 -12.58 8.10
C SER A 15 -6.98 -11.21 8.66
N VAL A 16 -6.77 -10.18 7.84
CA VAL A 16 -7.22 -8.82 8.11
C VAL A 16 -8.20 -8.49 7.00
N SER A 17 -9.43 -8.11 7.37
CA SER A 17 -10.42 -7.66 6.40
C SER A 17 -10.00 -6.33 5.78
N LEU A 18 -10.34 -6.14 4.51
CA LEU A 18 -10.08 -4.91 3.75
C LEU A 18 -11.39 -4.24 3.28
N GLU A 19 -12.55 -4.72 3.75
CA GLU A 19 -13.88 -4.31 3.28
C GLU A 19 -14.14 -2.80 3.47
N ASN A 20 -13.43 -2.14 4.38
CA ASN A 20 -13.51 -0.70 4.58
C ASN A 20 -12.17 0.02 4.46
N PHE A 21 -11.17 -0.60 3.83
CA PHE A 21 -9.86 0.01 3.67
C PHE A 21 -9.99 1.30 2.84
N ARG A 22 -9.85 2.45 3.52
CA ARG A 22 -9.93 3.79 2.95
C ARG A 22 -8.88 4.66 3.65
N PRO A 23 -7.99 5.31 2.90
CA PRO A 23 -7.04 6.27 3.45
C PRO A 23 -7.80 7.43 4.09
N GLY A 24 -7.42 7.82 5.30
CA GLY A 24 -8.11 8.86 6.08
C GLY A 24 -9.45 8.45 6.73
N ALA A 25 -9.92 7.20 6.57
CA ALA A 25 -11.07 6.71 7.34
C ALA A 25 -10.67 6.35 8.78
N SER A 26 -11.50 6.74 9.74
CA SER A 26 -11.24 6.62 11.18
C SER A 26 -11.48 5.23 11.77
N SER A 27 -12.04 4.28 11.03
CA SER A 27 -12.63 3.08 11.63
C SER A 27 -11.83 1.80 11.35
N TYR A 28 -11.06 1.41 12.35
CA TYR A 28 -10.59 0.04 12.67
C TYR A 28 -9.70 -0.72 11.65
N ASP A 29 -10.01 -0.75 10.36
CA ASP A 29 -9.29 -1.62 9.38
C ASP A 29 -7.82 -1.21 9.17
N ASN A 30 -7.52 0.09 9.20
CA ASN A 30 -6.16 0.58 8.98
C ASN A 30 -5.25 0.29 10.18
N HIS A 31 -5.77 0.14 11.40
CA HIS A 31 -4.95 -0.01 12.61
C HIS A 31 -4.15 -1.31 12.61
N SER A 32 -4.77 -2.41 12.17
CA SER A 32 -4.10 -3.72 12.06
C SER A 32 -2.97 -3.70 11.04
N LEU A 33 -3.17 -3.01 9.91
CA LEU A 33 -2.15 -2.89 8.86
C LEU A 33 -1.02 -1.95 9.30
N LYS A 34 -1.34 -0.81 9.94
CA LYS A 34 -0.34 0.08 10.53
C LYS A 34 0.54 -0.62 11.53
N ASN A 35 -0.04 -1.41 12.44
CA ASN A 35 0.72 -2.14 13.44
C ASN A 35 1.68 -3.17 12.80
N LYS A 36 1.26 -3.80 11.70
CA LYS A 36 2.09 -4.79 10.99
C LYS A 36 3.20 -4.16 10.17
N LEU A 37 2.97 -2.98 9.58
CA LEU A 37 3.90 -2.32 8.66
C LEU A 37 4.73 -1.21 9.34
N GLY A 38 4.31 -0.75 10.52
CA GLY A 38 4.97 0.28 11.30
C GLY A 38 6.31 -0.22 11.86
N GLY A 39 7.37 0.54 11.64
CA GLY A 39 8.73 0.19 12.07
C GLY A 39 9.53 -0.60 11.04
N GLU A 40 8.89 -1.09 9.98
CA GLU A 40 9.61 -1.67 8.85
C GLU A 40 10.41 -0.60 8.10
N LYS A 41 11.53 -1.00 7.49
CA LYS A 41 12.37 -0.10 6.69
C LYS A 41 12.05 -0.18 5.20
N VAL A 42 11.65 -1.35 4.74
CA VAL A 42 11.37 -1.65 3.34
C VAL A 42 10.15 -2.55 3.28
N ILE A 43 9.18 -2.17 2.45
CA ILE A 43 7.96 -2.96 2.22
C ILE A 43 7.93 -3.35 0.75
N GLY A 44 7.93 -4.65 0.47
CA GLY A 44 7.73 -5.18 -0.87
C GLY A 44 6.25 -5.29 -1.20
N ALA A 45 5.83 -4.79 -2.37
CA ALA A 45 4.44 -4.83 -2.83
C ALA A 45 4.33 -5.48 -4.21
N GLY A 46 4.23 -6.81 -4.24
CA GLY A 46 4.01 -7.59 -5.46
C GLY A 46 2.58 -7.49 -5.99
N ASP A 47 2.34 -8.06 -7.18
CA ASP A 47 1.00 -8.24 -7.74
C ASP A 47 0.75 -9.72 -8.05
N ALA A 48 -0.49 -10.18 -7.87
CA ALA A 48 -0.90 -11.51 -8.30
C ALA A 48 -1.29 -11.53 -9.78
N THR A 49 -1.55 -10.35 -10.39
CA THR A 49 -2.00 -10.21 -11.77
C THR A 49 -1.38 -8.98 -12.43
N HIS A 50 -1.19 -8.99 -13.76
CA HIS A 50 -0.93 -7.73 -14.48
C HIS A 50 -2.23 -6.92 -14.56
N SER A 51 -2.49 -6.14 -13.51
CA SER A 51 -3.29 -4.90 -13.54
C SER A 51 -4.82 -5.03 -13.54
N SER A 52 -5.43 -5.70 -12.55
CA SER A 52 -6.86 -5.51 -12.29
C SER A 52 -7.15 -4.14 -11.65
N ARG A 53 -8.37 -3.61 -11.84
CA ARG A 53 -8.80 -2.33 -11.27
C ARG A 53 -8.80 -2.36 -9.75
N GLU A 54 -9.19 -3.50 -9.19
CA GLU A 54 -9.30 -3.76 -7.76
C GLU A 54 -7.92 -3.75 -7.10
N PHE A 55 -6.93 -4.44 -7.70
CA PHE A 55 -5.54 -4.44 -7.21
C PHE A 55 -4.93 -3.04 -7.25
N ASN A 56 -5.15 -2.29 -8.33
CA ASN A 56 -4.67 -0.91 -8.43
C ASN A 56 -5.29 0.02 -7.38
N ARG A 57 -6.60 -0.12 -7.12
CA ARG A 57 -7.28 0.67 -6.08
C ARG A 57 -6.73 0.35 -4.70
N LEU A 58 -6.61 -0.94 -4.37
CA LEU A 58 -6.09 -1.35 -3.06
C LEU A 58 -4.64 -0.88 -2.87
N ARG A 59 -3.78 -1.04 -3.89
CA ARG A 59 -2.39 -0.57 -3.87
C ARG A 59 -2.31 0.93 -3.63
N HIS A 60 -3.11 1.72 -4.34
CA HIS A 60 -3.18 3.16 -4.12
C HIS A 60 -3.53 3.50 -2.67
N GLN A 61 -4.53 2.82 -2.11
CA GLN A 61 -4.94 3.05 -0.74
C GLN A 61 -3.82 2.69 0.27
N ILE A 62 -3.10 1.59 0.02
CA ILE A 62 -2.00 1.17 0.90
C ILE A 62 -0.89 2.21 0.84
N PHE A 63 -0.54 2.68 -0.36
CA PHE A 63 0.49 3.71 -0.54
C PHE A 63 0.11 5.03 0.14
N GLN A 64 -1.15 5.45 0.09
CA GLN A 64 -1.60 6.62 0.86
C GLN A 64 -1.39 6.42 2.36
N LEU A 65 -1.75 5.26 2.92
CA LEU A 65 -1.49 4.96 4.35
C LEU A 65 0.01 4.98 4.69
N LEU A 66 0.85 4.37 3.86
CA LEU A 66 2.31 4.36 4.06
C LEU A 66 2.88 5.79 4.08
N VAL A 67 2.40 6.66 3.20
CA VAL A 67 2.87 8.05 3.08
C VAL A 67 2.28 8.92 4.19
N GLU A 68 0.96 8.98 4.30
CA GLU A 68 0.27 9.93 5.17
C GLU A 68 0.41 9.57 6.64
N GLU A 69 0.47 8.28 6.98
CA GLU A 69 0.38 7.84 8.38
C GLU A 69 1.65 7.13 8.89
N LEU A 70 2.50 6.60 8.01
CA LEU A 70 3.75 5.90 8.38
C LEU A 70 5.04 6.56 7.84
N ASP A 71 4.95 7.77 7.30
CA ASP A 71 6.09 8.61 6.86
C ASP A 71 7.02 8.01 5.79
N TYR A 72 6.53 7.07 4.97
CA TYR A 72 7.30 6.59 3.81
C TYR A 72 7.36 7.66 2.72
N ARG A 73 8.56 7.91 2.15
CA ARG A 73 8.80 8.98 1.16
C ARG A 73 9.50 8.52 -0.11
N ILE A 74 9.94 7.26 -0.16
CA ILE A 74 10.66 6.69 -1.30
C ILE A 74 9.81 5.55 -1.87
N PHE A 75 9.58 5.59 -3.18
CA PHE A 75 8.95 4.51 -3.94
C PHE A 75 9.95 3.94 -4.93
N ALA A 76 10.18 2.63 -4.84
CA ALA A 76 10.87 1.88 -5.88
C ALA A 76 9.82 1.21 -6.77
N TRP A 77 9.95 1.36 -8.08
CA TRP A 77 9.02 0.81 -9.06
C TRP A 77 9.71 -0.29 -9.86
N GLU A 78 8.96 -1.34 -10.21
CA GLU A 78 9.35 -2.34 -11.21
C GLU A 78 9.31 -1.73 -12.63
N ALA A 79 10.23 -0.81 -12.91
CA ALA A 79 10.38 -0.11 -14.19
C ALA A 79 11.86 0.26 -14.38
N SER A 80 12.23 0.71 -15.57
CA SER A 80 13.61 1.15 -15.81
C SER A 80 13.97 2.38 -14.97
N PHE A 81 15.26 2.56 -14.70
CA PHE A 81 15.73 3.74 -13.97
C PHE A 81 15.42 5.04 -14.72
N GLY A 82 15.50 5.04 -16.05
CA GLY A 82 15.18 6.21 -16.87
C GLY A 82 13.72 6.64 -16.73
N GLU A 83 12.79 5.70 -16.87
CA GLU A 83 11.35 5.94 -16.72
C GLU A 83 11.01 6.45 -15.30
N THR A 84 11.58 5.83 -14.27
CA THR A 84 11.34 6.25 -12.88
C THR A 84 11.92 7.63 -12.57
N LEU A 85 13.02 8.03 -13.22
CA LEU A 85 13.58 9.37 -13.10
C LEU A 85 12.65 10.43 -13.70
N GLU A 86 12.06 10.16 -14.85
CA GLU A 86 11.08 11.07 -15.48
C GLU A 86 9.83 11.25 -14.61
N ILE A 87 9.29 10.15 -14.07
CA ILE A 87 8.16 10.19 -13.14
C ILE A 87 8.51 11.00 -11.89
N ASN A 88 9.70 10.79 -11.31
CA ASN A 88 10.15 11.53 -10.14
C ASN A 88 10.22 13.04 -10.45
N ASN A 89 10.79 13.43 -11.59
CA ASN A 89 10.86 14.84 -12.01
C ASN A 89 9.46 15.47 -12.14
N TYR A 90 8.50 14.74 -12.70
CA TYR A 90 7.11 15.19 -12.78
C TYR A 90 6.50 15.45 -11.39
N VAL A 91 6.67 14.52 -10.44
CA VAL A 91 6.15 14.68 -9.06
C VAL A 91 6.79 15.89 -8.37
N TRP A 92 8.10 16.08 -8.51
CA TRP A 92 8.81 17.23 -7.94
C TRP A 92 8.33 18.56 -8.52
N MET A 93 8.15 18.64 -9.83
CA MET A 93 7.62 19.84 -10.49
C MET A 93 6.23 20.21 -9.95
N VAL A 94 5.33 19.24 -9.82
CA VAL A 94 3.98 19.47 -9.27
C VAL A 94 4.05 19.97 -7.83
N ARG A 95 4.90 19.35 -6.99
CA ARG A 95 5.11 19.77 -5.60
C ARG A 95 5.55 21.23 -5.50
N GLU A 96 6.52 21.65 -6.32
CA GLU A 96 7.01 23.04 -6.30
C GLU A 96 5.96 24.03 -6.81
N ARG A 97 5.09 23.64 -7.74
CA ARG A 97 3.95 24.48 -8.16
C ARG A 97 2.94 24.67 -7.02
N LEU A 98 2.65 23.63 -6.24
CA LEU A 98 1.69 23.70 -5.13
C LEU A 98 2.16 24.57 -3.97
N LYS A 99 3.48 24.73 -3.77
CA LYS A 99 4.04 25.62 -2.73
C LYS A 99 3.96 27.12 -3.06
N LYS A 100 3.66 27.48 -4.30
CA LYS A 100 3.63 28.89 -4.77
C LYS A 100 2.27 29.57 -4.58
N HIS A 101 1.30 28.89 -3.98
CA HIS A 101 -0.02 29.39 -3.62
C HIS A 101 -0.30 29.05 -2.15
#